data_AF-A0A7C3R8J6-F1
#
_entry.id   AF-A0A7C3R8J6-F1
#
_cell.length_a   1.000
_cell.length_b   1.000
_cell.length_c   1.000
_cell.angle_alpha   90.00
_cell.angle_beta   90.00
_cell.angle_gamma   90.00
#
_symmetry.space_group_name_H-M   'P 1'
#
loop_
_entity.id
_entity.type
_entity.pdbx_description
1 polymer ?
#
loop_
_entity_poly.entity_id
_entity_poly.type
_entity_poly.pdbx_seq_one_letter_code
_entity_poly.pdbx_strand_id
1 'polypeptide(L)'
;MNELTLTCPYCGGIVPANTTICPDCHEDLAPLIHLESEHLIRYNEGLALAREGRLEEAKACLAAALAHKESFAPAHILLAKIHAKEQRWPEAQASIKRALELAPEDERARLLAEEIQKAAQEAEIRRQEIARARRANAERLLAASQRDALKAFGLGVGLTAFAALLISWLGGGKKRHG
;
A
#
# COMPACT_ATOMS: atom_id res chain seq x y z
N MET A 1 -18.31 -26.56 24.12
CA MET A 1 -17.09 -25.75 24.25
C MET A 1 -15.99 -26.72 24.59
N ASN A 2 -15.03 -26.99 23.69
CA ASN A 2 -13.86 -27.78 24.07
C ASN A 2 -13.05 -26.93 25.05
N GLU A 3 -12.97 -27.36 26.30
CA GLU A 3 -12.04 -26.77 27.24
C GLU A 3 -10.63 -27.04 26.71
N LEU A 4 -9.88 -25.97 26.43
CA LEU A 4 -8.48 -26.07 26.07
C LEU A 4 -7.75 -26.71 27.25
N THR A 5 -7.10 -27.84 27.00
CA THR A 5 -6.32 -28.59 27.98
C THR A 5 -4.86 -28.61 27.54
N LEU A 6 -3.95 -28.67 28.52
CA LEU A 6 -2.52 -28.86 28.29
C LEU A 6 -2.02 -30.06 29.09
N THR A 7 -0.94 -30.66 28.62
CA THR A 7 -0.27 -31.74 29.34
C THR A 7 0.86 -31.17 30.17
N CYS A 8 0.84 -31.41 31.48
CA CYS A 8 1.92 -31.01 32.37
C CYS A 8 3.21 -31.72 31.95
N PRO A 9 4.29 -31.01 31.60
CA PRO A 9 5.54 -31.62 31.14
C PRO A 9 6.29 -32.35 32.25
N TYR A 10 5.97 -32.08 33.53
CA TYR A 10 6.65 -32.65 34.68
C TYR A 10 6.05 -33.99 35.13
N CYS A 11 4.71 -34.08 35.18
CA CYS A 11 4.02 -35.28 35.66
C CYS A 11 3.17 -36.01 34.60
N GLY A 12 2.95 -35.39 33.43
CA GLY A 12 2.09 -35.93 32.37
C GLY A 12 0.59 -35.76 32.60
N GLY A 13 0.17 -35.11 33.70
CA GLY A 13 -1.25 -34.84 33.99
C GLY A 13 -1.88 -33.89 32.99
N ILE A 14 -3.14 -34.15 32.60
CA ILE A 14 -3.93 -33.27 31.72
C ILE A 14 -4.65 -32.25 32.60
N VAL A 15 -4.37 -30.97 32.40
CA VAL A 15 -4.91 -29.88 33.21
C VAL A 15 -5.57 -28.82 32.33
N PRO A 16 -6.49 -28.00 32.87
CA PRO A 16 -7.02 -26.86 32.14
C PRO A 16 -5.90 -25.91 31.68
N ALA A 17 -5.97 -25.36 30.46
CA ALA A 17 -4.88 -24.60 29.86
C ALA A 17 -4.55 -23.26 30.57
N ASN A 18 -5.40 -22.80 31.48
CA ASN A 18 -5.17 -21.60 32.30
C ASN A 18 -4.60 -21.90 33.69
N THR A 19 -4.19 -23.15 33.93
CA THR A 19 -3.68 -23.61 35.23
C THR A 19 -2.23 -23.17 35.44
N THR A 20 -1.99 -22.20 36.33
CA THR A 20 -0.63 -21.69 36.61
C THR A 20 0.17 -22.59 37.54
N ILE A 21 -0.48 -23.43 38.37
CA ILE A 21 0.17 -24.40 39.24
C ILE A 21 -0.48 -25.75 39.01
N CYS A 22 0.31 -26.77 38.65
CA CYS A 22 -0.22 -28.11 38.41
C CYS A 22 -0.86 -28.68 39.70
N PRO A 23 -2.13 -29.14 39.68
CA PRO A 23 -2.77 -29.72 40.86
C PRO A 23 -2.16 -31.05 41.29
N ASP A 24 -1.54 -31.79 40.35
CA ASP A 24 -1.00 -33.13 40.61
C ASP A 24 0.43 -33.10 41.16
N CYS A 25 1.28 -32.21 40.65
CA CYS A 25 2.70 -32.15 41.02
C CYS A 25 3.15 -30.80 41.59
N HIS A 26 2.26 -29.82 41.71
CA HIS A 26 2.52 -28.49 42.26
C HIS A 26 3.60 -27.65 41.56
N GLU A 27 4.01 -28.04 40.35
CA GLU A 27 4.98 -27.28 39.55
C GLU A 27 4.34 -26.03 38.93
N ASP A 28 5.17 -25.01 38.73
CA ASP A 28 4.79 -23.75 38.09
C ASP A 28 4.69 -23.93 36.56
N LEU A 29 3.49 -23.74 36.05
CA LEU A 29 3.14 -23.82 34.64
C LEU A 29 2.97 -22.43 34.01
N ALA A 30 3.11 -21.34 34.78
CA ALA A 30 3.01 -19.98 34.25
C ALA A 30 3.98 -19.71 33.07
N PRO A 31 5.24 -20.20 33.07
CA PRO A 31 6.12 -20.05 31.91
C PRO A 31 5.59 -20.72 30.65
N LEU A 32 4.96 -21.89 30.78
CA LEU A 32 4.38 -22.63 29.66
C LEU A 32 3.18 -21.87 29.06
N ILE A 33 2.27 -21.41 29.93
CA ILE A 33 1.10 -20.62 29.51
C ILE A 33 1.53 -19.35 28.79
N HIS A 34 2.58 -18.68 29.27
CA HIS A 34 3.11 -17.49 28.62
C HIS A 34 3.61 -17.79 27.21
N LEU A 35 4.35 -18.88 27.02
CA LEU A 35 4.84 -19.31 25.70
C LEU A 35 3.71 -19.65 24.73
N GLU A 36 2.66 -20.34 25.20
CA GLU A 36 1.49 -20.68 24.38
C GLU A 36 0.65 -19.44 24.01
N SER A 37 0.59 -18.47 24.92
CA SER A 37 -0.22 -17.25 24.79
C SER A 37 0.54 -16.07 24.18
N GLU A 38 1.81 -16.22 23.82
CA GLU A 38 2.67 -15.13 23.34
C GLU A 38 2.05 -14.39 22.16
N HIS A 39 1.42 -15.11 21.22
CA HIS A 39 0.71 -14.51 20.09
C HIS A 39 -0.44 -13.57 20.52
N LEU A 40 -1.16 -13.87 21.61
CA LEU A 40 -2.22 -13.02 22.15
C LEU A 40 -1.65 -11.78 22.83
N ILE A 41 -0.55 -11.95 23.58
CA ILE A 41 0.14 -10.85 24.27
C ILE A 41 0.62 -9.83 23.22
N ARG A 42 1.35 -10.31 22.21
CA ARG A 42 1.85 -9.48 21.10
C ARG A 42 0.74 -8.82 20.29
N TYR A 43 -0.36 -9.53 20.06
CA TYR A 43 -1.53 -8.94 19.40
C TYR A 43 -2.15 -7.80 20.22
N ASN A 44 -2.33 -7.99 21.53
CA ASN A 44 -2.92 -6.97 22.40
C ASN A 44 -2.03 -5.73 22.50
N GLU A 45 -0.71 -5.92 22.57
CA GLU A 45 0.28 -4.84 22.49
C GLU A 45 0.16 -4.08 21.15
N GLY A 46 0.13 -4.82 20.03
CA GLY A 46 -0.05 -4.23 18.71
C GLY A 46 -1.36 -3.47 18.54
N LEU A 47 -2.44 -3.98 19.14
CA LEU A 47 -3.75 -3.32 19.15
C LEU A 47 -3.73 -2.01 19.95
N ALA A 48 -3.05 -1.97 21.09
CA ALA A 48 -2.87 -0.75 21.88
C ALA A 48 -2.07 0.29 21.10
N LEU A 49 -0.93 -0.09 20.53
CA LEU A 49 -0.08 0.77 19.70
C LEU A 49 -0.82 1.32 18.48
N ALA A 50 -1.64 0.49 17.82
CA ALA A 50 -2.44 0.93 16.68
C ALA A 50 -3.48 1.99 17.07
N ARG A 51 -4.07 1.89 18.27
CA ARG A 51 -5.00 2.89 18.81
C ARG A 51 -4.31 4.21 19.14
N GLU A 52 -3.05 4.14 19.59
CA GLU A 52 -2.19 5.31 19.81
C GLU A 52 -1.67 5.93 18.50
N GLY A 53 -1.88 5.28 17.36
CA GLY A 53 -1.37 5.74 16.06
C GLY A 53 0.09 5.39 15.79
N ARG A 54 0.73 4.60 16.66
CA ARG A 54 2.10 4.09 16.50
C ARG A 54 2.11 2.87 15.57
N LEU A 55 1.81 3.12 14.29
CA LEU A 55 1.48 2.08 13.32
C LEU A 55 2.65 1.14 12.99
N GLU A 56 3.87 1.64 12.89
CA GLU A 56 5.05 0.80 12.62
C GLU A 56 5.34 -0.17 13.77
N GLU A 57 5.26 0.31 15.01
CA GLU A 57 5.45 -0.52 16.21
C GLU A 57 4.33 -1.55 16.33
N ALA A 58 3.08 -1.15 16.04
CA ALA A 58 1.96 -2.07 15.98
C ALA A 58 2.20 -3.20 14.96
N LYS A 59 2.69 -2.88 13.75
CA LYS A 59 3.04 -3.88 12.73
C LYS A 59 4.14 -4.84 13.22
N ALA A 60 5.14 -4.34 13.93
CA ALA A 60 6.19 -5.18 14.52
C ALA A 60 5.63 -6.18 15.54
N CYS A 61 4.76 -5.72 16.46
CA CYS A 61 4.10 -6.60 17.42
C CYS A 61 3.20 -7.64 16.72
N LEU A 62 2.49 -7.26 15.66
CA LEU A 62 1.65 -8.19 14.91
C LEU A 62 2.46 -9.22 14.12
N ALA A 63 3.61 -8.83 13.57
CA ALA A 63 4.55 -9.76 12.96
C ALA A 63 5.09 -10.76 13.99
N ALA A 64 5.42 -10.30 15.20
CA ALA A 64 5.82 -11.19 16.30
C ALA A 64 4.67 -12.16 16.68
N ALA A 65 3.43 -11.67 16.78
CA ALA A 65 2.27 -12.53 17.04
C ALA A 65 2.13 -13.64 15.98
N LEU A 66 2.30 -13.29 14.71
CA LEU A 66 2.24 -14.24 13.59
C LEU A 66 3.44 -15.18 13.52
N ALA A 67 4.62 -14.78 14.01
CA ALA A 67 5.77 -15.67 14.14
C ALA A 67 5.52 -16.80 15.16
N HIS A 68 4.75 -16.51 16.22
CA HIS A 68 4.33 -17.54 17.17
C HIS A 68 3.13 -18.36 16.69
N LYS A 69 2.17 -17.73 16.00
CA LYS A 69 1.00 -18.40 15.45
C LYS A 69 0.60 -17.80 14.10
N GLU A 70 1.08 -18.43 13.03
CA GLU A 70 0.83 -17.96 11.66
C GLU A 70 -0.67 -17.95 11.31
N SER A 71 -1.45 -18.90 11.86
CA SER A 71 -2.89 -19.01 11.65
C SER A 71 -3.73 -18.07 12.50
N PHE A 72 -3.12 -17.04 13.12
CA PHE A 72 -3.84 -16.11 13.99
C PHE A 72 -4.57 -15.02 13.20
N ALA A 73 -5.78 -15.35 12.75
CA ALA A 73 -6.63 -14.46 11.94
C ALA A 73 -6.80 -13.02 12.48
N PRO A 74 -6.97 -12.77 13.79
CA PRO A 74 -7.10 -11.41 14.32
C PRO A 74 -5.92 -10.49 14.00
N ALA A 75 -4.69 -11.01 13.98
CA ALA A 75 -3.51 -10.21 13.62
C ALA A 75 -3.55 -9.78 12.14
N HIS A 76 -3.96 -10.67 11.23
CA HIS A 76 -4.15 -10.35 9.82
C HIS A 76 -5.24 -9.29 9.61
N ILE A 77 -6.35 -9.37 10.35
CA ILE A 77 -7.41 -8.34 10.32
C ILE A 77 -6.86 -6.98 10.74
N LEU A 78 -6.08 -6.92 11.83
CA LEU A 78 -5.54 -5.67 12.31
C LEU A 78 -4.47 -5.09 11.35
N LEU A 79 -3.60 -5.93 10.78
CA LEU A 79 -2.67 -5.52 9.72
C LEU A 79 -3.41 -4.93 8.52
N ALA A 80 -4.51 -5.56 8.08
CA ALA A 80 -5.33 -5.03 7.00
C ALA A 80 -5.86 -3.63 7.30
N LYS A 81 -6.35 -3.39 8.51
CA LYS A 81 -6.81 -2.06 8.95
C LYS A 81 -5.68 -1.04 8.98
N ILE A 82 -4.50 -1.41 9.48
CA ILE A 82 -3.34 -0.53 9.54
C ILE A 82 -2.91 -0.13 8.11
N HIS A 83 -2.77 -1.10 7.20
CA HIS A 83 -2.41 -0.83 5.81
C HIS A 83 -3.46 -0.01 5.06
N ALA A 84 -4.75 -0.26 5.30
CA ALA A 84 -5.83 0.55 4.75
C ALA A 84 -5.75 2.01 5.23
N LYS A 85 -5.45 2.24 6.51
CA LYS A 85 -5.23 3.58 7.07
C LYS A 85 -4.03 4.28 6.42
N GLU A 86 -2.98 3.54 6.07
CA GLU A 86 -1.81 4.02 5.33
C GLU A 86 -2.04 4.14 3.81
N GLN A 87 -3.24 3.80 3.31
CA GLN A 87 -3.56 3.72 1.87
C GLN A 87 -2.64 2.77 1.08
N ARG A 88 -2.06 1.79 1.78
CA ARG A 88 -1.27 0.68 1.23
C ARG A 88 -2.21 -0.44 0.84
N TRP A 89 -3.02 -0.16 -0.19
CA TRP A 89 -4.13 -1.02 -0.61
C TRP A 89 -3.71 -2.45 -0.99
N PRO A 90 -2.59 -2.70 -1.69
CA PRO A 90 -2.14 -4.05 -1.98
C PRO A 90 -1.88 -4.88 -0.72
N GLU A 91 -1.17 -4.30 0.26
CA GLU A 91 -0.85 -4.95 1.53
C GLU A 91 -2.11 -5.17 2.39
N ALA A 92 -3.04 -4.22 2.37
CA ALA A 92 -4.33 -4.35 3.06
C ALA A 92 -5.17 -5.51 2.49
N GLN A 93 -5.24 -5.63 1.16
CA GLN A 93 -5.94 -6.71 0.47
C GLN A 93 -5.31 -8.08 0.74
N ALA A 94 -3.98 -8.17 0.71
CA ALA A 94 -3.28 -9.42 1.03
C ALA A 94 -3.57 -9.88 2.47
N SER A 95 -3.52 -8.93 3.43
CA SER A 95 -3.77 -9.23 4.84
C SER A 95 -5.21 -9.68 5.09
N ILE A 96 -6.20 -8.99 4.56
CA ILE A 96 -7.61 -9.37 4.78
C ILE A 96 -7.98 -10.66 4.07
N LYS A 97 -7.37 -10.94 2.90
CA LYS A 97 -7.52 -12.22 2.21
C LYS A 97 -7.04 -13.36 3.11
N ARG A 98 -5.86 -13.23 3.74
CA ARG A 98 -5.34 -14.25 4.65
C ARG A 98 -6.23 -14.46 5.87
N ALA A 99 -6.77 -13.38 6.44
CA ALA A 99 -7.75 -13.49 7.53
C ALA A 99 -9.00 -14.30 7.13
N LEU A 100 -9.54 -14.06 5.92
CA LEU A 100 -10.71 -14.77 5.40
C LEU A 100 -10.42 -16.23 5.04
N GLU A 101 -9.20 -16.56 4.59
CA GLU A 101 -8.78 -17.94 4.40
C GLU A 101 -8.76 -18.73 5.72
N LEU A 102 -8.37 -18.06 6.82
CA LEU A 102 -8.28 -18.66 8.16
C LEU A 102 -9.63 -18.70 8.89
N ALA A 103 -10.49 -17.72 8.65
CA ALA A 103 -11.80 -17.57 9.28
C ALA A 103 -12.85 -17.11 8.26
N PRO A 104 -13.31 -18.02 7.36
CA PRO A 104 -14.22 -17.67 6.27
C PRO A 104 -15.61 -17.23 6.74
N GLU A 105 -15.99 -17.58 7.97
CA GLU A 105 -17.28 -17.21 8.57
C GLU A 105 -17.22 -15.92 9.40
N ASP A 106 -16.06 -15.23 9.50
CA ASP A 106 -15.99 -13.94 10.21
C ASP A 106 -16.61 -12.83 9.36
N GLU A 107 -17.89 -12.54 9.65
CA GLU A 107 -18.66 -11.48 9.00
C GLU A 107 -17.94 -10.12 9.04
N ARG A 108 -17.25 -9.81 10.14
CA ARG A 108 -16.54 -8.52 10.28
C ARG A 108 -15.34 -8.45 9.33
N ALA A 109 -14.66 -9.58 9.12
CA ALA A 109 -13.58 -9.65 8.15
C ALA A 109 -14.10 -9.49 6.71
N ARG A 110 -15.29 -10.05 6.41
CA ARG A 110 -15.92 -9.91 5.09
C ARG A 110 -16.31 -8.46 4.80
N LEU A 111 -16.97 -7.79 5.75
CA LEU A 111 -17.32 -6.37 5.62
C LEU A 111 -16.08 -5.50 5.43
N LEU A 112 -15.01 -5.74 6.20
CA LEU A 112 -13.76 -5.02 6.04
C LEU A 112 -13.11 -5.27 4.67
N ALA A 113 -13.20 -6.49 4.13
CA ALA A 113 -12.68 -6.79 2.81
C ALA A 113 -13.40 -5.98 1.71
N GLU A 114 -14.73 -5.87 1.81
CA GLU A 114 -15.52 -5.05 0.89
C GLU A 114 -15.15 -3.56 0.98
N GLU A 115 -14.97 -3.03 2.19
CA GLU A 115 -14.52 -1.66 2.42
C GLU A 115 -13.14 -1.40 1.80
N ILE A 116 -12.18 -2.29 2.06
CA ILE A 116 -10.82 -2.21 1.49
C ILE A 116 -10.86 -2.30 -0.04
N GLN A 117 -11.70 -3.18 -0.60
CA GLN A 117 -11.81 -3.35 -2.04
C GLN A 117 -12.36 -2.09 -2.72
N LYS A 118 -13.43 -1.50 -2.18
CA LYS A 118 -14.01 -0.25 -2.72
C LYS A 118 -13.00 0.88 -2.67
N ALA A 119 -12.36 1.09 -1.51
CA ALA A 119 -11.36 2.14 -1.35
C ALA A 119 -10.14 1.95 -2.27
N ALA A 120 -9.67 0.72 -2.44
CA ALA A 120 -8.58 0.39 -3.36
C ALA A 120 -8.94 0.68 -4.82
N GLN A 121 -10.16 0.33 -5.25
CA GLN A 121 -10.65 0.59 -6.59
C GLN A 121 -10.75 2.09 -6.87
N GLU A 122 -11.31 2.86 -5.94
CA GLU A 122 -11.40 4.32 -6.06
C GLU A 122 -10.02 4.98 -6.11
N ALA A 123 -9.08 4.52 -5.28
CA ALA A 123 -7.71 5.02 -5.30
C ALA A 123 -7.00 4.72 -6.63
N GLU A 124 -7.23 3.55 -7.21
CA GLU A 124 -6.66 3.16 -8.50
C GLU A 124 -7.24 4.00 -9.65
N ILE A 125 -8.57 4.18 -9.69
CA ILE A 125 -9.23 5.07 -10.68
C ILE A 125 -8.63 6.48 -10.59
N ARG A 126 -8.53 7.03 -9.38
CA ARG A 126 -7.98 8.36 -9.15
C ARG A 126 -6.52 8.47 -9.61
N ARG A 127 -5.70 7.44 -9.36
CA ARG A 127 -4.31 7.38 -9.85
C ARG A 127 -4.25 7.38 -11.38
N GLN A 128 -5.12 6.61 -12.03
CA GLN A 128 -5.18 6.56 -13.49
C GLN A 128 -5.62 7.89 -14.11
N GLU A 129 -6.60 8.56 -13.51
CA GLU A 129 -7.05 9.89 -13.96
C GLU A 129 -5.94 10.93 -13.86
N ILE A 130 -5.23 10.97 -12.72
CA ILE A 130 -4.08 11.87 -12.54
C ILE A 130 -2.98 11.56 -13.57
N ALA A 131 -2.69 10.28 -13.80
CA ALA A 131 -1.68 9.88 -14.80
C ALA A 131 -2.08 10.31 -16.22
N ARG A 132 -3.36 10.13 -16.60
CA ARG A 132 -3.91 10.56 -17.89
C ARG A 132 -3.83 12.08 -18.04
N ALA A 133 -4.23 12.83 -17.02
CA ALA A 133 -4.17 14.29 -17.02
C ALA A 133 -2.72 14.80 -17.18
N ARG A 134 -1.76 14.18 -16.49
CA ARG A 134 -0.33 14.50 -16.63
C ARG A 134 0.19 14.23 -18.04
N ARG A 135 -0.17 13.09 -18.64
CA ARG A 135 0.20 12.76 -20.02
C ARG A 135 -0.38 13.75 -21.02
N ALA A 136 -1.69 14.03 -20.94
CA ALA A 136 -2.36 14.97 -21.82
C ALA A 136 -1.77 16.39 -21.71
N ASN A 137 -1.40 16.83 -20.50
CA ASN A 137 -0.72 18.11 -20.31
C ASN A 137 0.67 18.13 -20.95
N ALA A 138 1.46 17.05 -20.76
CA ALA A 138 2.78 16.93 -21.36
C ALA A 138 2.71 16.94 -22.90
N GLU A 139 1.77 16.21 -23.50
CA GLU A 139 1.55 16.20 -24.95
C GLU A 139 1.16 17.59 -25.48
N ARG A 140 0.29 18.32 -24.77
CA ARG A 140 -0.08 19.70 -25.13
C ARG A 140 1.11 20.65 -25.09
N LEU A 141 1.96 20.56 -24.07
CA LEU A 141 3.16 21.38 -23.94
C LEU A 141 4.18 21.08 -25.05
N LEU A 142 4.37 19.81 -25.40
CA LEU A 142 5.21 19.40 -26.52
C LEU A 142 4.66 19.90 -27.85
N ALA A 143 3.34 19.79 -28.07
CA ALA A 143 2.72 20.30 -29.29
C ALA A 143 2.81 21.83 -29.39
N ALA A 144 2.68 22.55 -28.27
CA ALA A 144 2.87 24.00 -28.23
C ALA A 144 4.32 24.39 -28.57
N SER A 145 5.30 23.74 -27.95
CA SER A 145 6.72 24.04 -28.20
C SER A 145 7.13 23.73 -29.64
N GLN A 146 6.64 22.63 -30.22
CA GLN A 146 6.86 22.32 -31.64
C GLN A 146 6.27 23.37 -32.57
N ARG A 147 5.05 23.86 -32.30
CA ARG A 147 4.45 24.95 -33.08
C ARG A 147 5.26 26.24 -32.98
N ASP A 148 5.73 26.59 -31.80
CA ASP A 148 6.52 27.80 -31.59
C ASP A 148 7.88 27.71 -32.30
N ALA A 149 8.52 26.54 -32.25
CA ALA A 149 9.74 26.26 -33.02
C ALA A 149 9.50 26.36 -34.54
N LEU A 150 8.42 25.79 -35.06
CA LEU A 150 8.04 25.90 -36.48
C LEU A 150 7.76 27.34 -36.89
N LYS A 151 7.05 28.13 -36.07
CA LYS A 151 6.81 29.55 -36.32
C LYS A 151 8.11 30.35 -36.34
N ALA A 152 9.01 30.12 -35.38
CA ALA A 152 10.31 30.79 -35.32
C ALA A 152 11.16 30.46 -36.56
N PHE A 153 11.17 29.19 -36.99
CA PHE A 153 11.89 28.78 -38.19
C PHE A 153 11.28 29.39 -39.46
N GLY A 154 9.95 29.37 -39.60
CA GLY A 154 9.23 29.96 -40.73
C GLY A 154 9.42 31.48 -40.85
N LEU A 155 9.43 32.21 -39.72
CA LEU A 155 9.78 33.63 -39.68
C LEU A 155 11.22 33.89 -40.15
N GLY A 156 12.17 33.04 -39.74
CA GLY A 156 13.56 33.14 -40.17
C GLY A 156 13.74 32.95 -41.68
N VAL A 157 13.15 31.89 -42.25
CA VAL A 157 13.21 31.64 -43.70
C VAL A 157 12.50 32.77 -44.47
N GLY A 158 11.34 33.24 -44.00
CA GLY A 158 10.61 34.34 -44.60
C GLY A 158 11.41 35.65 -44.64
N LEU A 159 12.10 36.01 -43.55
CA LEU A 159 12.96 37.20 -43.49
C LEU A 159 14.14 37.12 -44.47
N THR A 160 14.79 35.96 -44.58
CA THR A 160 15.90 35.78 -45.54
C THR A 160 15.45 35.86 -46.99
N ALA A 161 14.30 35.27 -47.34
CA ALA A 161 13.73 35.37 -48.69
C ALA A 161 13.33 36.80 -49.04
N PHE A 162 12.75 37.54 -48.08
CA PHE A 162 12.37 38.94 -48.27
C PHE A 162 13.59 39.86 -48.45
N ALA A 163 14.67 39.65 -47.68
CA ALA A 163 15.93 40.37 -47.85
C ALA A 163 16.55 40.12 -49.23
N ALA A 164 16.53 38.88 -49.74
CA ALA A 164 17.03 38.55 -51.07
C ALA A 164 16.23 39.25 -52.20
N LEU A 165 14.90 39.32 -52.07
CA LEU A 165 14.04 40.05 -53.00
C LEU A 165 14.32 41.56 -52.99
N LEU A 166 14.50 42.17 -51.82
CA LEU A 166 14.87 43.58 -51.70
C LEU A 166 16.22 43.89 -52.36
N ILE A 167 17.23 43.03 -52.16
CA ILE A 167 18.54 43.16 -52.82
C ILE A 167 18.39 43.05 -54.34
N SER A 168 17.56 42.13 -54.84
CA SER A 168 17.29 42.00 -56.28
C SER A 168 16.56 43.21 -56.86
N TRP A 169 15.61 43.80 -56.12
CA TRP A 169 14.85 44.98 -56.56
C TRP A 169 15.72 46.25 -56.55
N LEU A 170 16.53 46.44 -55.51
CA LEU A 170 17.51 47.53 -55.45
C LEU A 170 18.68 47.35 -56.43
N GLY A 171 19.03 46.10 -56.78
CA GLY A 171 20.10 45.75 -57.71
C GLY A 171 19.71 45.74 -59.20
N GLY A 172 18.41 45.75 -59.53
CA GLY A 172 17.90 45.69 -60.91
C GLY A 172 18.04 46.98 -61.73
N GLY A 173 18.53 48.06 -61.14
CA GLY A 173 18.68 49.38 -61.77
C GLY A 173 19.96 49.56 -62.60
N LYS A 174 20.42 48.58 -63.40
CA LYS A 174 21.48 48.85 -64.40
C LYS A 174 21.57 47.76 -65.48
N LYS A 175 21.00 48.04 -66.65
CA LYS A 175 21.72 48.19 -67.94
C LYS A 175 20.71 48.33 -69.08
N ARG A 176 20.46 49.59 -69.46
CA ARG A 176 20.13 49.98 -70.83
C ARG A 176 21.44 50.01 -71.65
N HIS A 177 21.29 49.78 -72.95
CA HIS A 177 22.29 49.79 -74.04
C HIS A 177 22.94 48.42 -74.32
N GLY A 178 22.98 47.94 -75.57
CA GLY A 178 22.69 48.53 -76.88
C GLY A 178 21.96 47.56 -77.80
#